data_AF-A0A4D7DUA8-F1
#
_entry.id   AF-A0A4D7DUA8-F1
#
_cell.length_a   1.000
_cell.length_b   1.000
_cell.length_c   1.000
_cell.angle_alpha   90.00
_cell.angle_beta   90.00
_cell.angle_gamma   90.00
#
_symmetry.space_group_name_H-M   'P 1'
#
loop_
_entity.id
_entity.type
_entity.pdbx_description
1 polymer ?
#
loop_
_entity_poly.entity_id
_entity_poly.type
_entity_poly.pdbx_seq_one_letter_code
_entity_poly.pdbx_strand_id
1 'polypeptide(L)'
;MTRYYLLAATAIAGLLVAAPSMAQNRSRFIDQDGRDDLKSATVSANISCAMLNNRLMDEVTTLSARHVEATDKLPGYCHVTGYIRPQIRFELAFPDQWNRRVYMFGNGGYAGEDLAAPSRIETRNAALSRGFLTVQQNTGHDAQTYNLGDFASDMALLIDYGSRAVHVTVNTAKELAEIYYDRHPSFSYWDGCSTGGRQGLMAAQRYPGDFDGILAGAPVLRFSDTGLWNIWNAQALAKAPIRKAQLPALAKAVMEKCDAIDGAKDGLIADPRQCTFDPVADLKICETGGDDCFTKAQVETLKTIAGGVQVNGKQVFPGVVPGTEGLDPAGVSGWEEWVISEKGPSRQLAYGETFVKNMALLPASGKQLDWKTYDFNTQFEKTGIVKGLVDADNPDLSEFHKRGGRMITYFGWSDPALNPLMGVEYYEAVRKAMGEKETENFYRLFMVPGMFHCRMGYGTDTFDAFTPLMDWVENGKAPEVIQAKQVIAGKTTMTRPLCPYPQSAKYSGNGDVKDGSNFACAAP
;
A
#
# COMPACT_ATOMS: atom_id res chain seq x y z
N MET A 1 -24.23 10.35 59.35
CA MET A 1 -24.01 11.21 58.17
C MET A 1 -22.50 11.46 58.12
N THR A 2 -21.68 11.02 57.18
CA THR A 2 -21.88 10.40 55.86
C THR A 2 -20.57 9.66 55.56
N ARG A 3 -20.63 8.36 55.25
CA ARG A 3 -19.47 7.54 54.82
C ARG A 3 -19.23 7.82 53.34
N TYR A 4 -18.01 8.19 52.95
CA TYR A 4 -17.58 8.14 51.55
C TYR A 4 -16.69 6.90 51.35
N TYR A 5 -17.18 5.97 50.54
CA TYR A 5 -16.44 4.82 50.04
C TYR A 5 -15.49 5.29 48.93
N LEU A 6 -14.18 5.15 49.13
CA LEU A 6 -13.22 5.19 48.03
C LEU A 6 -13.26 3.84 47.30
N LEU A 7 -13.90 3.82 46.13
CA LEU A 7 -13.72 2.78 45.13
C LEU A 7 -12.44 3.11 44.33
N ALA A 8 -11.40 2.32 44.54
CA ALA A 8 -10.21 2.32 43.69
C ALA A 8 -10.59 1.71 42.34
N ALA A 9 -10.84 2.55 41.34
CA ALA A 9 -10.94 2.14 39.95
C ALA A 9 -9.51 1.94 39.41
N THR A 10 -9.11 0.68 39.27
CA THR A 10 -7.95 0.28 38.47
C THR A 10 -8.23 0.63 37.01
N ALA A 11 -7.71 1.77 36.56
CA ALA A 11 -7.66 2.12 35.15
C ALA A 11 -6.69 1.16 34.45
N ILE A 12 -7.25 0.14 33.79
CA ILE A 12 -6.53 -0.63 32.76
C ILE A 12 -6.33 0.34 31.60
N ALA A 13 -5.16 0.96 31.53
CA ALA A 13 -4.73 1.73 30.38
C ALA A 13 -4.55 0.74 29.22
N GLY A 14 -5.60 0.58 28.41
CA GLY A 14 -5.49 -0.02 27.09
C GLY A 14 -4.56 0.84 26.25
N LEU A 15 -3.32 0.39 26.09
CA LEU A 15 -2.42 0.90 25.05
C LEU A 15 -3.04 0.53 23.71
N LEU A 16 -3.89 1.43 23.19
CA LEU A 16 -4.20 1.51 21.78
C LEU A 16 -2.86 1.63 21.04
N VAL A 17 -2.43 0.54 20.40
CA VAL A 17 -1.38 0.55 19.40
C VAL A 17 -1.93 1.25 18.16
N ALA A 18 -2.20 2.54 18.29
CA ALA A 18 -2.35 3.44 17.17
C ALA A 18 -0.94 3.91 16.78
N ALA A 19 -0.12 2.99 16.28
CA ALA A 19 0.92 3.44 15.37
C ALA A 19 0.15 4.04 14.19
N PRO A 20 0.23 5.37 13.96
CA PRO A 20 -0.54 5.98 12.88
C PRO A 20 -0.21 5.21 11.61
N SER A 21 -1.25 4.82 10.89
CA SER A 21 -1.15 4.21 9.56
C SER A 21 -0.50 5.23 8.62
N MET A 22 0.81 5.42 8.76
CA MET A 22 1.62 6.15 7.80
C MET A 22 1.79 5.22 6.60
N ALA A 23 0.72 4.83 5.93
CA ALA A 23 0.77 4.19 4.62
C ALA A 23 0.46 5.26 3.58
N GLN A 24 1.20 6.38 3.63
CA GLN A 24 1.15 7.36 2.56
C GLN A 24 2.39 7.22 1.68
N ASN A 25 2.11 7.26 0.39
CA ASN A 25 3.06 7.11 -0.67
C ASN A 25 3.99 8.34 -0.69
N ARG A 26 5.30 8.13 -0.67
CA ARG A 26 6.29 9.23 -0.84
C ARG A 26 6.54 9.58 -2.30
N SER A 27 5.98 8.81 -3.23
CA SER A 27 6.23 8.89 -4.66
C SER A 27 5.62 10.11 -5.38
N ARG A 28 5.40 11.22 -4.68
CA ARG A 28 4.52 12.29 -5.14
C ARG A 28 5.30 13.57 -5.27
N PHE A 29 5.37 14.10 -6.49
CA PHE A 29 5.77 15.48 -6.73
C PHE A 29 7.19 15.83 -6.25
N ILE A 30 8.11 14.85 -6.23
CA ILE A 30 9.51 15.05 -5.84
C ILE A 30 10.31 15.64 -7.01
N ASP A 31 10.07 15.16 -8.23
CA ASP A 31 10.86 15.49 -9.43
C ASP A 31 9.98 16.21 -10.46
N GLN A 32 9.45 17.37 -10.09
CA GLN A 32 8.51 18.14 -10.92
C GLN A 32 9.18 19.14 -11.87
N ASP A 33 10.51 19.17 -11.90
CA ASP A 33 11.24 20.09 -12.75
C ASP A 33 10.82 19.89 -14.21
N GLY A 34 10.39 20.96 -14.87
CA GLY A 34 9.84 20.93 -16.23
C GLY A 34 8.31 20.76 -16.34
N ARG A 35 7.58 20.58 -15.23
CA ARG A 35 6.09 20.60 -15.19
C ARG A 35 5.53 21.98 -14.83
N ASP A 36 5.78 22.96 -15.70
CA ASP A 36 5.27 24.33 -15.51
C ASP A 36 3.73 24.40 -15.54
N ASP A 37 3.08 23.40 -16.13
CA ASP A 37 1.62 23.24 -16.11
C ASP A 37 1.05 22.98 -14.70
N LEU A 38 1.86 22.49 -13.76
CA LEU A 38 1.50 22.37 -12.34
C LEU A 38 1.61 23.71 -11.59
N LYS A 39 2.15 24.74 -12.24
CA LYS A 39 2.19 26.13 -11.75
C LYS A 39 1.09 26.99 -12.40
N SER A 40 0.45 26.50 -13.47
CA SER A 40 -0.59 27.24 -14.22
C SER A 40 -1.99 26.70 -13.91
N ALA A 41 -2.54 27.08 -12.77
CA ALA A 41 -3.96 26.89 -12.48
C ALA A 41 -4.72 28.16 -12.90
N THR A 42 -5.75 28.01 -13.74
CA THR A 42 -6.40 29.14 -14.42
C THR A 42 -7.93 29.11 -14.38
N VAL A 43 -8.52 28.01 -13.91
CA VAL A 43 -9.98 27.90 -13.79
C VAL A 43 -10.40 28.39 -12.42
N SER A 44 -11.08 29.53 -12.40
CA SER A 44 -11.70 30.09 -11.20
C SER A 44 -13.08 29.48 -10.94
N ALA A 45 -13.54 29.53 -9.70
CA ALA A 45 -14.91 29.17 -9.33
C ALA A 45 -15.94 30.03 -10.08
N ASN A 46 -17.01 29.39 -10.57
CA ASN A 46 -18.15 30.04 -11.21
C ASN A 46 -19.21 30.50 -10.19
N ILE A 47 -19.30 29.82 -9.05
CA ILE A 47 -20.20 30.14 -7.93
C ILE A 47 -19.42 30.28 -6.63
N SER A 48 -20.02 30.91 -5.61
CA SER A 48 -19.38 31.00 -4.29
C SER A 48 -19.36 29.64 -3.58
N CYS A 49 -18.33 29.39 -2.77
CA CYS A 49 -18.21 28.14 -2.01
C CYS A 49 -19.45 27.85 -1.15
N ALA A 50 -20.05 28.89 -0.56
CA ALA A 50 -21.25 28.75 0.27
C ALA A 50 -22.45 28.16 -0.48
N MET A 51 -22.53 28.31 -1.80
CA MET A 51 -23.62 27.77 -2.64
C MET A 51 -23.57 26.25 -2.80
N LEU A 52 -22.48 25.59 -2.40
CA LEU A 52 -22.42 24.13 -2.34
C LEU A 52 -23.08 23.56 -1.07
N ASN A 53 -23.36 24.36 -0.04
CA ASN A 53 -23.98 23.87 1.20
C ASN A 53 -25.36 23.24 0.94
N ASN A 54 -25.61 22.10 1.57
CA ASN A 54 -26.90 21.38 1.52
C ASN A 54 -27.43 21.10 0.11
N ARG A 55 -26.54 21.08 -0.90
CA ARG A 55 -26.94 20.71 -2.25
C ARG A 55 -27.37 19.25 -2.26
N LEU A 56 -28.55 19.01 -2.82
CA LEU A 56 -29.09 17.66 -2.96
C LEU A 56 -28.31 16.96 -4.07
N MET A 57 -27.77 15.79 -3.74
CA MET A 57 -27.11 14.87 -4.65
C MET A 57 -27.56 13.45 -4.26
N ASP A 58 -27.52 12.53 -5.22
CA ASP A 58 -27.84 11.14 -4.94
C ASP A 58 -26.86 10.56 -3.93
N GLU A 59 -27.37 9.77 -2.99
CA GLU A 59 -26.66 9.14 -1.87
C GLU A 59 -25.96 10.06 -0.84
N VAL A 60 -25.66 11.33 -1.16
CA VAL A 60 -25.09 12.30 -0.20
C VAL A 60 -26.14 12.67 0.85
N THR A 61 -25.85 12.44 2.13
CA THR A 61 -26.76 12.74 3.25
C THR A 61 -26.48 14.08 3.90
N THR A 62 -25.21 14.50 3.93
CA THR A 62 -24.83 15.83 4.39
C THR A 62 -23.75 16.41 3.49
N LEU A 63 -23.79 17.73 3.31
CA LEU A 63 -22.81 18.46 2.54
C LEU A 63 -22.62 19.84 3.16
N SER A 64 -21.42 20.09 3.68
CA SER A 64 -21.01 21.38 4.22
C SER A 64 -19.84 21.92 3.42
N ALA A 65 -19.90 23.20 3.07
CA ALA A 65 -18.90 23.90 2.30
C ALA A 65 -18.53 25.21 3.00
N ARG A 66 -17.23 25.43 3.19
CA ARG A 66 -16.68 26.67 3.74
C ARG A 66 -15.46 27.12 2.95
N HIS A 67 -15.36 28.41 2.67
CA HIS A 67 -14.16 28.96 2.06
C HIS A 67 -13.03 29.00 3.09
N VAL A 68 -11.82 28.68 2.64
CA VAL A 68 -10.57 28.80 3.40
C VAL A 68 -9.71 29.81 2.68
N GLU A 69 -9.37 30.89 3.38
CA GLU A 69 -8.53 31.95 2.83
C GLU A 69 -7.11 31.45 2.51
N ALA A 70 -6.52 32.05 1.48
CA ALA A 70 -5.14 31.79 1.09
C ALA A 70 -4.15 32.14 2.21
N THR A 71 -3.02 31.44 2.21
CA THR A 71 -1.87 31.72 3.07
C THR A 71 -0.60 31.72 2.24
N ASP A 72 0.54 32.09 2.82
CA ASP A 72 1.84 32.04 2.13
C ASP A 72 2.22 30.65 1.61
N LYS A 73 1.60 29.59 2.13
CA LYS A 73 1.94 28.19 1.82
C LYS A 73 0.85 27.42 1.06
N LEU A 74 -0.36 27.96 0.99
CA LEU A 74 -1.52 27.24 0.46
C LEU A 74 -2.45 28.22 -0.25
N PRO A 75 -2.91 27.91 -1.48
CA PRO A 75 -3.93 28.73 -2.13
C PRO A 75 -5.23 28.73 -1.31
N GLY A 76 -6.05 29.74 -1.53
CA GLY A 76 -7.42 29.71 -1.03
C GLY A 76 -8.19 28.58 -1.70
N TYR A 77 -9.19 28.05 -1.01
CA TYR A 77 -9.96 26.91 -1.51
C TYR A 77 -11.33 26.78 -0.83
N CYS A 78 -12.29 26.19 -1.55
CA CYS A 78 -13.53 25.72 -0.97
C CYS A 78 -13.33 24.34 -0.33
N HIS A 79 -13.45 24.27 1.00
CA HIS A 79 -13.38 23.05 1.78
C HIS A 79 -14.76 22.45 1.95
N VAL A 80 -14.98 21.27 1.38
CA VAL A 80 -16.26 20.57 1.38
C VAL A 80 -16.15 19.26 2.14
N THR A 81 -17.05 19.02 3.09
CA THR A 81 -17.12 17.78 3.85
C THR A 81 -18.55 17.25 3.85
N GLY A 82 -18.69 15.94 4.06
CA GLY A 82 -20.01 15.33 4.08
C GLY A 82 -20.01 13.85 4.37
N TYR A 83 -21.20 13.27 4.23
CA TYR A 83 -21.42 11.84 4.30
C TYR A 83 -22.14 11.34 3.05
N ILE A 84 -21.71 10.20 2.52
CA ILE A 84 -22.43 9.41 1.51
C ILE A 84 -23.00 8.18 2.23
N ARG A 85 -24.27 7.82 1.98
CA ARG A 85 -24.90 6.64 2.62
C ARG A 85 -24.04 5.39 2.40
N PRO A 86 -23.97 4.46 3.37
CA PRO A 86 -24.59 4.55 4.68
C PRO A 86 -23.90 5.58 5.58
N GLN A 87 -22.56 5.68 5.55
CA GLN A 87 -21.82 6.58 6.43
C GLN A 87 -20.38 6.90 5.95
N ILE A 88 -20.09 6.82 4.64
CA ILE A 88 -18.77 7.19 4.11
C ILE A 88 -18.54 8.67 4.37
N ARG A 89 -17.57 9.00 5.22
CA ARG A 89 -17.14 10.37 5.46
C ARG A 89 -16.14 10.76 4.39
N PHE A 90 -16.32 11.92 3.79
CA PHE A 90 -15.42 12.45 2.77
C PHE A 90 -15.03 13.90 3.02
N GLU A 91 -13.90 14.28 2.44
CA GLU A 91 -13.43 15.66 2.37
C GLU A 91 -12.91 15.95 0.94
N LEU A 92 -13.33 17.08 0.39
CA LEU A 92 -12.92 17.62 -0.89
C LEU A 92 -12.33 19.01 -0.68
N ALA A 93 -11.27 19.35 -1.41
CA ALA A 93 -10.73 20.70 -1.43
C ALA A 93 -10.62 21.20 -2.87
N PHE A 94 -11.46 22.19 -3.19
CA PHE A 94 -11.54 22.83 -4.51
C PHE A 94 -10.72 24.13 -4.49
N PRO A 95 -9.51 24.17 -5.09
CA PRO A 95 -8.68 25.37 -5.06
C PRO A 95 -9.32 26.55 -5.79
N ASP A 96 -9.10 27.77 -5.34
CA ASP A 96 -9.65 28.97 -6.01
C ASP A 96 -9.19 29.10 -7.46
N GLN A 97 -8.00 28.58 -7.74
CA GLN A 97 -7.47 28.40 -9.09
C GLN A 97 -7.22 26.91 -9.31
N TRP A 98 -7.97 26.32 -10.23
CA TRP A 98 -7.92 24.89 -10.53
C TRP A 98 -7.22 24.62 -11.86
N ASN A 99 -6.42 23.57 -11.89
CA ASN A 99 -5.69 23.09 -13.07
C ASN A 99 -6.48 22.05 -13.89
N ARG A 100 -7.77 21.87 -13.59
CA ARG A 100 -8.68 20.86 -14.18
C ARG A 100 -8.34 19.40 -13.88
N ARG A 101 -7.49 19.11 -12.89
CA ARG A 101 -7.13 17.75 -12.49
C ARG A 101 -7.72 17.40 -11.12
N VAL A 102 -8.21 16.17 -11.02
CA VAL A 102 -8.60 15.55 -9.74
C VAL A 102 -7.45 14.72 -9.21
N TYR A 103 -7.16 14.84 -7.92
CA TYR A 103 -6.19 14.03 -7.20
C TYR A 103 -6.88 13.34 -6.03
N MET A 104 -7.11 12.04 -6.14
CA MET A 104 -7.61 11.22 -5.04
C MET A 104 -6.50 10.34 -4.50
N PHE A 105 -6.38 10.28 -3.17
CA PHE A 105 -5.37 9.45 -2.54
C PHE A 105 -5.95 8.43 -1.56
N GLY A 106 -5.31 7.25 -1.55
CA GLY A 106 -5.79 6.06 -0.85
C GLY A 106 -5.64 6.09 0.68
N ASN A 107 -5.95 4.94 1.26
CA ASN A 107 -5.90 4.68 2.70
C ASN A 107 -4.91 3.54 3.01
N GLY A 108 -4.69 3.26 4.30
CA GLY A 108 -3.87 2.14 4.77
C GLY A 108 -4.66 1.09 5.58
N GLY A 109 -4.15 -0.15 5.56
CA GLY A 109 -4.66 -1.24 6.41
C GLY A 109 -6.13 -1.52 6.20
N TYR A 110 -6.88 -1.68 7.29
CA TYR A 110 -8.34 -1.88 7.25
C TYR A 110 -9.14 -0.59 7.17
N ALA A 111 -8.44 0.54 6.96
CA ALA A 111 -8.93 1.89 6.78
C ALA A 111 -10.05 2.31 7.77
N GLY A 112 -10.68 3.46 7.58
CA GLY A 112 -11.32 4.21 8.68
C GLY A 112 -10.42 5.29 9.28
N GLU A 113 -9.53 5.82 8.46
CA GLU A 113 -8.59 6.87 8.86
C GLU A 113 -9.30 8.19 9.19
N ASP A 114 -8.71 8.92 10.15
CA ASP A 114 -9.12 10.29 10.45
C ASP A 114 -8.69 11.23 9.32
N LEU A 115 -9.66 11.85 8.64
CA LEU A 115 -9.42 12.77 7.53
C LEU A 115 -8.68 14.05 7.97
N ALA A 116 -8.76 14.39 9.26
CA ALA A 116 -8.05 15.52 9.86
C ALA A 116 -6.63 15.14 10.36
N ALA A 117 -6.18 13.90 10.17
CA ALA A 117 -4.84 13.49 10.58
C ALA A 117 -3.77 14.36 9.87
N PRO A 118 -2.71 14.81 10.58
CA PRO A 118 -1.70 15.71 10.02
C PRO A 118 -1.08 15.23 8.70
N SER A 119 -0.83 13.92 8.55
CA SER A 119 -0.29 13.34 7.31
C SER A 119 -1.27 13.42 6.14
N ARG A 120 -2.58 13.21 6.38
CA ARG A 120 -3.62 13.38 5.35
C ARG A 120 -3.75 14.84 4.93
N ILE A 121 -3.67 15.77 5.88
CA ILE A 121 -3.63 17.21 5.59
C ILE A 121 -2.38 17.58 4.78
N GLU A 122 -1.20 17.04 5.12
CA GLU A 122 0.03 17.26 4.38
C GLU A 122 -0.09 16.80 2.92
N THR A 123 -0.59 15.58 2.72
CA THR A 123 -0.84 15.02 1.39
C THR A 123 -1.82 15.87 0.57
N ARG A 124 -2.94 16.26 1.18
CA ARG A 124 -3.93 17.15 0.57
C ARG A 124 -3.28 18.46 0.15
N ASN A 125 -2.58 19.11 1.07
CA ASN A 125 -1.97 20.42 0.83
C ASN A 125 -0.86 20.35 -0.24
N ALA A 126 -0.13 19.23 -0.33
CA ALA A 126 0.85 19.01 -1.38
C ALA A 126 0.20 19.01 -2.77
N ALA A 127 -0.90 18.30 -2.97
CA ALA A 127 -1.63 18.33 -4.25
C ALA A 127 -2.35 19.67 -4.48
N LEU A 128 -2.98 20.23 -3.45
CA LEU A 128 -3.73 21.48 -3.54
C LEU A 128 -2.85 22.67 -3.92
N SER A 129 -1.62 22.76 -3.38
CA SER A 129 -0.64 23.79 -3.75
C SER A 129 -0.19 23.73 -5.22
N ARG A 130 -0.53 22.66 -5.94
CA ARG A 130 -0.28 22.45 -7.38
C ARG A 130 -1.54 22.58 -8.22
N GLY A 131 -2.60 23.13 -7.63
CA GLY A 131 -3.87 23.44 -8.30
C GLY A 131 -4.78 22.23 -8.52
N PHE A 132 -4.54 21.09 -7.89
CA PHE A 132 -5.44 19.94 -7.97
C PHE A 132 -6.68 20.12 -7.09
N LEU A 133 -7.83 19.65 -7.58
CA LEU A 133 -8.97 19.30 -6.72
C LEU A 133 -8.60 18.03 -5.98
N THR A 134 -8.54 18.07 -4.64
CA THR A 134 -8.15 16.91 -3.84
C THR A 134 -9.35 16.20 -3.25
N VAL A 135 -9.31 14.87 -3.21
CA VAL A 135 -10.40 14.00 -2.74
C VAL A 135 -9.87 13.00 -1.72
N GLN A 136 -10.55 12.86 -0.58
CA GLN A 136 -10.27 11.83 0.41
C GLN A 136 -11.54 11.31 1.12
N GLN A 137 -11.47 10.08 1.63
CA GLN A 137 -12.57 9.38 2.32
C GLN A 137 -12.05 8.38 3.38
N ASN A 138 -12.93 7.95 4.29
CA ASN A 138 -12.63 7.04 5.41
C ASN A 138 -13.03 5.57 5.16
N THR A 139 -13.38 5.19 3.94
CA THR A 139 -13.79 3.85 3.51
C THR A 139 -15.08 3.30 4.11
N GLY A 140 -15.92 4.16 4.71
CA GLY A 140 -17.24 3.76 5.21
C GLY A 140 -17.31 3.52 6.72
N HIS A 141 -16.21 3.68 7.46
CA HIS A 141 -16.19 3.48 8.92
C HIS A 141 -15.09 4.32 9.57
N ASP A 142 -15.04 4.37 10.90
CA ASP A 142 -13.97 5.04 11.64
C ASP A 142 -13.21 4.04 12.50
N ALA A 143 -11.87 4.04 12.42
CA ALA A 143 -11.00 3.14 13.17
C ALA A 143 -11.01 3.41 14.69
N GLN A 144 -11.54 4.56 15.11
CA GLN A 144 -11.82 4.84 16.53
C GLN A 144 -13.04 4.06 17.05
N THR A 145 -13.94 3.64 16.16
CA THR A 145 -15.14 2.87 16.47
C THR A 145 -14.92 1.37 16.27
N TYR A 146 -14.22 1.00 15.20
CA TYR A 146 -13.97 -0.39 14.85
C TYR A 146 -12.49 -0.74 14.95
N ASN A 147 -12.17 -1.73 15.77
CA ASN A 147 -10.80 -2.22 15.87
C ASN A 147 -10.50 -3.13 14.66
N LEU A 148 -9.57 -2.67 13.80
CA LEU A 148 -9.13 -3.39 12.61
C LEU A 148 -10.34 -3.95 11.84
N GLY A 149 -10.48 -5.28 11.74
CA GLY A 149 -11.41 -5.94 10.84
C GLY A 149 -12.85 -6.00 11.37
N ASP A 150 -13.11 -5.47 12.57
CA ASP A 150 -14.41 -5.61 13.24
C ASP A 150 -15.57 -4.95 12.46
N PHE A 151 -15.31 -3.90 11.68
CA PHE A 151 -16.32 -3.25 10.82
C PHE A 151 -16.95 -4.22 9.81
N ALA A 152 -16.21 -5.25 9.37
CA ALA A 152 -16.65 -6.16 8.32
C ALA A 152 -17.77 -7.12 8.75
N SER A 153 -18.13 -7.13 10.04
CA SER A 153 -19.36 -7.79 10.51
C SER A 153 -20.62 -7.15 9.89
N ASP A 154 -20.52 -5.90 9.44
CA ASP A 154 -21.54 -5.23 8.63
C ASP A 154 -21.15 -5.30 7.15
N MET A 155 -21.97 -5.98 6.36
CA MET A 155 -21.74 -6.17 4.93
C MET A 155 -21.73 -4.86 4.13
N ALA A 156 -22.48 -3.84 4.55
CA ALA A 156 -22.48 -2.56 3.86
C ALA A 156 -21.11 -1.87 4.01
N LEU A 157 -20.51 -1.94 5.20
CA LEU A 157 -19.19 -1.36 5.46
C LEU A 157 -18.09 -2.15 4.76
N LEU A 158 -18.23 -3.47 4.67
CA LEU A 158 -17.31 -4.29 3.88
C LEU A 158 -17.37 -3.97 2.37
N ILE A 159 -18.55 -3.69 1.83
CA ILE A 159 -18.71 -3.26 0.43
C ILE A 159 -18.08 -1.88 0.20
N ASP A 160 -18.27 -0.96 1.15
CA ASP A 160 -17.65 0.37 1.13
C ASP A 160 -16.13 0.28 1.12
N TYR A 161 -15.57 -0.49 2.05
CA TYR A 161 -14.14 -0.78 2.12
C TYR A 161 -13.63 -1.46 0.84
N GLY A 162 -14.38 -2.45 0.34
CA GLY A 162 -13.99 -3.27 -0.79
C GLY A 162 -13.79 -2.45 -2.06
N SER A 163 -14.75 -1.60 -2.41
CA SER A 163 -14.67 -0.83 -3.66
C SER A 163 -15.54 0.43 -3.71
N ARG A 164 -16.70 0.43 -3.03
CA ARG A 164 -17.73 1.45 -3.27
C ARG A 164 -17.31 2.84 -2.80
N ALA A 165 -16.64 2.95 -1.64
CA ALA A 165 -16.30 4.26 -1.07
C ALA A 165 -15.41 5.11 -1.99
N VAL A 166 -14.46 4.47 -2.69
CA VAL A 166 -13.61 5.15 -3.67
C VAL A 166 -14.45 5.68 -4.83
N HIS A 167 -15.25 4.80 -5.42
CA HIS A 167 -16.06 5.10 -6.60
C HIS A 167 -17.08 6.22 -6.37
N VAL A 168 -17.89 6.13 -5.31
CA VAL A 168 -18.94 7.13 -5.07
C VAL A 168 -18.36 8.48 -4.66
N THR A 169 -17.23 8.49 -3.97
CA THR A 169 -16.58 9.75 -3.53
C THR A 169 -15.95 10.48 -4.71
N VAL A 170 -15.25 9.77 -5.61
CA VAL A 170 -14.64 10.44 -6.78
C VAL A 170 -15.71 10.97 -7.73
N ASN A 171 -16.81 10.24 -7.94
CA ASN A 171 -17.90 10.71 -8.80
C ASN A 171 -18.64 11.91 -8.18
N THR A 172 -18.89 11.89 -6.87
CA THR A 172 -19.40 13.07 -6.13
C THR A 172 -18.48 14.28 -6.32
N ALA A 173 -17.16 14.10 -6.26
CA ALA A 173 -16.21 15.18 -6.46
C ALA A 173 -16.22 15.73 -7.90
N LYS A 174 -16.32 14.85 -8.90
CA LYS A 174 -16.39 15.23 -10.33
C LYS A 174 -17.67 16.03 -10.62
N GLU A 175 -18.81 15.61 -10.09
CA GLU A 175 -20.09 16.33 -10.23
C GLU A 175 -20.05 17.70 -9.55
N LEU A 176 -19.55 17.77 -8.31
CA LEU A 176 -19.38 19.04 -7.61
C LEU A 176 -18.39 19.98 -8.31
N ALA A 177 -17.34 19.45 -8.96
CA ALA A 177 -16.41 20.26 -9.74
C ALA A 177 -17.10 20.92 -10.94
N GLU A 178 -17.96 20.17 -11.65
CA GLU A 178 -18.76 20.71 -12.75
C GLU A 178 -19.67 21.83 -12.27
N ILE A 179 -20.34 21.66 -11.14
CA ILE A 179 -21.21 22.69 -10.55
C ILE A 179 -20.39 23.91 -10.10
N TYR A 180 -19.27 23.69 -9.42
CA TYR A 180 -18.49 24.76 -8.78
C TYR A 180 -17.69 25.60 -9.78
N TYR A 181 -17.08 24.96 -10.79
CA TYR A 181 -16.23 25.60 -11.79
C TYR A 181 -16.90 25.79 -13.15
N ASP A 182 -18.12 25.28 -13.37
CA ASP A 182 -18.75 25.18 -14.70
C ASP A 182 -17.90 24.38 -15.69
N ARG A 183 -17.06 23.46 -15.20
CA ARG A 183 -16.10 22.70 -16.03
C ARG A 183 -15.93 21.29 -15.47
N HIS A 184 -16.02 20.29 -16.34
CA HIS A 184 -15.58 18.93 -15.99
C HIS A 184 -14.05 18.86 -15.82
N PRO A 185 -13.55 17.93 -14.99
CA PRO A 185 -12.13 17.60 -14.96
C PRO A 185 -11.62 17.17 -16.34
N SER A 186 -10.41 17.61 -16.69
CA SER A 186 -9.70 17.10 -17.85
C SER A 186 -9.09 15.73 -17.58
N PHE A 187 -8.59 15.53 -16.35
CA PHE A 187 -7.97 14.28 -15.91
C PHE A 187 -8.28 14.00 -14.44
N SER A 188 -8.26 12.74 -14.09
CA SER A 188 -8.47 12.22 -12.74
C SER A 188 -7.42 11.18 -12.39
N TYR A 189 -6.76 11.39 -11.25
CA TYR A 189 -5.62 10.59 -10.83
C TYR A 189 -5.87 9.92 -9.48
N TRP A 190 -5.42 8.67 -9.37
CA TRP A 190 -5.34 7.93 -8.13
C TRP A 190 -3.91 7.78 -7.66
N ASP A 191 -3.69 7.91 -6.36
CA ASP A 191 -2.40 7.66 -5.72
C ASP A 191 -2.56 6.98 -4.35
N GLY A 192 -2.18 5.71 -4.29
CA GLY A 192 -2.25 4.94 -3.06
C GLY A 192 -1.16 3.88 -2.97
N CYS A 193 -0.79 3.53 -1.74
CA CYS A 193 0.07 2.40 -1.46
C CYS A 193 -0.59 1.45 -0.47
N SER A 194 -0.23 0.16 -0.45
CA SER A 194 -0.85 -0.84 0.44
C SER A 194 -2.32 -1.08 0.09
N THR A 195 -3.23 -0.91 1.05
CA THR A 195 -4.68 -0.85 0.81
C THR A 195 -5.04 0.21 -0.23
N GLY A 196 -4.34 1.33 -0.28
CA GLY A 196 -4.46 2.34 -1.34
C GLY A 196 -4.05 1.82 -2.71
N GLY A 197 -3.04 0.95 -2.77
CA GLY A 197 -2.67 0.26 -4.01
C GLY A 197 -3.78 -0.69 -4.47
N ARG A 198 -4.33 -1.49 -3.55
CA ARG A 198 -5.50 -2.36 -3.81
C ARG A 198 -6.71 -1.57 -4.29
N GLN A 199 -7.02 -0.45 -3.65
CA GLN A 199 -8.12 0.45 -4.05
C GLN A 199 -7.94 0.97 -5.48
N GLY A 200 -6.71 1.33 -5.87
CA GLY A 200 -6.39 1.74 -7.24
C GLY A 200 -6.61 0.61 -8.25
N LEU A 201 -6.10 -0.59 -7.98
CA LEU A 201 -6.33 -1.76 -8.84
C LEU A 201 -7.83 -2.11 -8.94
N MET A 202 -8.54 -2.03 -7.82
CA MET A 202 -9.98 -2.28 -7.77
C MET A 202 -10.76 -1.28 -8.63
N ALA A 203 -10.37 0.00 -8.60
CA ALA A 203 -10.95 1.01 -9.48
C ALA A 203 -10.70 0.70 -10.95
N ALA A 204 -9.47 0.31 -11.33
CA ALA A 204 -9.17 -0.09 -12.72
C ALA A 204 -10.03 -1.28 -13.19
N GLN A 205 -10.24 -2.27 -12.32
CA GLN A 205 -10.95 -3.51 -12.65
C GLN A 205 -12.48 -3.37 -12.65
N ARG A 206 -13.05 -2.60 -11.71
CA ARG A 206 -14.52 -2.49 -11.54
C ARG A 206 -15.11 -1.20 -12.05
N TYR A 207 -14.34 -0.12 -12.00
CA TYR A 207 -14.79 1.24 -12.30
C TYR A 207 -13.80 1.94 -13.23
N PRO A 208 -13.56 1.41 -14.45
CA PRO A 208 -12.49 1.86 -15.33
C PRO A 208 -12.61 3.33 -15.80
N GLY A 209 -13.71 4.02 -15.51
CA GLY A 209 -13.91 5.45 -15.78
C GLY A 209 -13.62 6.38 -14.58
N ASP A 210 -13.24 5.85 -13.43
CA ASP A 210 -12.98 6.64 -12.23
C ASP A 210 -11.68 7.44 -12.34
N PHE A 211 -10.64 6.89 -12.97
CA PHE A 211 -9.32 7.51 -13.08
C PHE A 211 -8.69 7.27 -14.46
N ASP A 212 -8.00 8.29 -14.96
CA ASP A 212 -7.20 8.25 -16.18
C ASP A 212 -5.77 7.75 -15.89
N GLY A 213 -5.25 8.05 -14.70
CA GLY A 213 -3.94 7.59 -14.24
C GLY A 213 -4.00 6.98 -12.83
N ILE A 214 -3.45 5.79 -12.65
CA ILE A 214 -3.42 5.08 -11.36
C ILE A 214 -1.97 4.80 -10.95
N LEU A 215 -1.54 5.37 -9.83
CA LEU A 215 -0.33 4.97 -9.13
C LEU A 215 -0.71 4.06 -7.95
N ALA A 216 -0.37 2.78 -8.06
CA ALA A 216 -0.69 1.75 -7.07
C ALA A 216 0.58 1.10 -6.50
N GLY A 217 1.07 1.64 -5.39
CA GLY A 217 2.22 1.12 -4.65
C GLY A 217 1.87 -0.08 -3.78
N ALA A 218 2.74 -1.09 -3.72
CA ALA A 218 2.63 -2.31 -2.92
C ALA A 218 1.17 -2.76 -2.70
N PRO A 219 0.39 -3.00 -3.78
CA PRO A 219 -1.03 -3.27 -3.64
C PRO A 219 -1.26 -4.58 -2.90
N VAL A 220 -2.05 -4.56 -1.82
CA VAL A 220 -2.55 -5.78 -1.14
C VAL A 220 -3.69 -6.40 -1.97
N LEU A 221 -3.34 -6.81 -3.19
CA LEU A 221 -4.30 -7.16 -4.25
C LEU A 221 -4.98 -8.52 -3.99
N ARG A 222 -4.25 -9.47 -3.41
CA ARG A 222 -4.79 -10.74 -2.88
C ARG A 222 -5.01 -10.59 -1.37
N PHE A 223 -5.91 -9.69 -1.00
CA PHE A 223 -6.12 -9.26 0.38
C PHE A 223 -6.53 -10.43 1.29
N SER A 224 -7.45 -11.26 0.82
CA SER A 224 -7.94 -12.41 1.56
C SER A 224 -6.84 -13.44 1.82
N ASP A 225 -6.04 -13.76 0.79
CA ASP A 225 -4.94 -14.71 0.91
C ASP A 225 -3.79 -14.16 1.76
N THR A 226 -3.57 -12.84 1.77
CA THR A 226 -2.64 -12.17 2.69
C THR A 226 -3.10 -12.35 4.14
N GLY A 227 -4.40 -12.23 4.43
CA GLY A 227 -4.95 -12.50 5.75
C GLY A 227 -4.69 -13.94 6.22
N LEU A 228 -4.81 -14.91 5.31
CA LEU A 228 -4.49 -16.32 5.59
C LEU A 228 -2.98 -16.58 5.73
N TRP A 229 -2.16 -15.91 4.93
CA TRP A 229 -0.70 -15.96 5.03
C TRP A 229 -0.19 -15.44 6.37
N ASN A 230 -0.80 -14.37 6.89
CA ASN A 230 -0.53 -13.88 8.23
C ASN A 230 -0.80 -14.94 9.31
N ILE A 231 -1.91 -15.68 9.19
CA ILE A 231 -2.22 -16.78 10.11
C ILE A 231 -1.26 -17.96 9.95
N TRP A 232 -0.87 -18.28 8.72
CA TRP A 232 0.11 -19.33 8.44
C TRP A 232 1.45 -19.04 9.14
N ASN A 233 1.96 -17.82 8.97
CA ASN A 233 3.20 -17.37 9.60
C ASN A 233 3.07 -17.36 11.14
N ALA A 234 1.94 -16.88 11.67
CA ALA A 234 1.70 -16.85 13.11
C ALA A 234 1.64 -18.27 13.72
N GLN A 235 1.02 -19.24 13.05
CA GLN A 235 1.01 -20.63 13.50
C GLN A 235 2.41 -21.25 13.50
N ALA A 236 3.26 -20.92 12.52
CA ALA A 236 4.65 -21.35 12.49
C ALA A 236 5.46 -20.75 13.66
N LEU A 237 5.36 -19.43 13.85
CA LEU A 237 6.04 -18.71 14.94
C LEU A 237 5.59 -19.15 16.33
N ALA A 238 4.33 -19.55 16.49
CA ALA A 238 3.80 -20.07 17.76
C ALA A 238 4.43 -21.42 18.15
N LYS A 239 4.91 -22.22 17.19
CA LYS A 239 5.60 -23.49 17.46
C LYS A 239 7.04 -23.28 17.93
N ALA A 240 7.77 -22.40 17.25
CA ALA A 240 9.13 -22.01 17.63
C ALA A 240 9.40 -20.55 17.19
N PRO A 241 9.35 -19.57 18.12
CA PRO A 241 9.46 -18.17 17.77
C PRO A 241 10.89 -17.78 17.38
N ILE A 242 10.99 -16.86 16.42
CA ILE A 242 12.25 -16.17 16.11
C ILE A 242 12.33 -14.93 17.01
N ARG A 243 13.44 -14.77 17.73
CA ARG A 243 13.65 -13.63 18.63
C ARG A 243 14.16 -12.41 17.86
N LYS A 244 13.86 -11.21 18.34
CA LYS A 244 14.38 -9.98 17.74
C LYS A 244 15.91 -9.97 17.64
N ALA A 245 16.58 -10.46 18.68
CA ALA A 245 18.03 -10.54 18.74
C ALA A 245 18.67 -11.43 17.64
N GLN A 246 17.89 -12.32 17.02
CA GLN A 246 18.35 -13.19 15.93
C GLN A 246 18.26 -12.56 14.54
N LEU A 247 17.49 -11.48 14.37
CA LEU A 247 17.26 -10.85 13.07
C LEU A 247 18.55 -10.34 12.42
N PRO A 248 19.52 -9.73 13.14
CA PRO A 248 20.79 -9.33 12.52
C PRO A 248 21.59 -10.51 11.96
N ALA A 249 21.59 -11.66 12.66
CA ALA A 249 22.27 -12.86 12.19
C ALA A 249 21.58 -13.46 10.96
N LEU A 250 20.24 -13.46 10.95
CA LEU A 250 19.45 -13.89 9.79
C LEU A 250 19.71 -13.00 8.57
N ALA A 251 19.56 -11.68 8.73
CA ALA A 251 19.77 -10.70 7.66
C ALA A 251 21.18 -10.77 7.08
N LYS A 252 22.20 -10.93 7.94
CA LYS A 252 23.58 -11.11 7.49
C LYS A 252 23.74 -12.38 6.65
N ALA A 253 23.25 -13.52 7.11
CA ALA A 253 23.39 -14.79 6.40
C ALA A 253 22.68 -14.76 5.04
N VAL A 254 21.50 -14.14 4.98
CA VAL A 254 20.78 -13.95 3.72
C VAL A 254 21.58 -13.06 2.78
N MET A 255 22.07 -11.91 3.25
CA MET A 255 22.83 -11.01 2.38
C MET A 255 24.15 -11.62 1.88
N GLU A 256 24.85 -12.40 2.72
CA GLU A 256 26.04 -13.14 2.29
C GLU A 256 25.77 -14.13 1.15
N LYS A 257 24.53 -14.62 1.03
CA LYS A 257 24.09 -15.53 -0.04
C LYS A 257 23.50 -14.82 -1.24
N CYS A 258 22.81 -13.71 -1.03
CA CYS A 258 21.96 -13.09 -2.04
C CYS A 258 22.52 -11.80 -2.66
N ASP A 259 23.45 -11.08 -2.02
CA ASP A 259 23.92 -9.76 -2.49
C ASP A 259 24.43 -9.82 -3.94
N ALA A 260 25.44 -10.66 -4.18
CA ALA A 260 26.16 -10.66 -5.44
C ALA A 260 25.48 -11.44 -6.59
N ILE A 261 24.24 -11.90 -6.42
CA ILE A 261 23.57 -12.76 -7.42
C ILE A 261 23.27 -12.02 -8.73
N ASP A 262 23.10 -10.70 -8.65
CA ASP A 262 22.88 -9.81 -9.79
C ASP A 262 24.17 -9.23 -10.40
N GLY A 263 25.33 -9.66 -9.88
CA GLY A 263 26.65 -9.23 -10.31
C GLY A 263 27.15 -7.93 -9.65
N ALA A 264 26.39 -7.33 -8.74
CA ALA A 264 26.84 -6.22 -7.89
C ALA A 264 26.89 -6.66 -6.43
N LYS A 265 27.97 -6.32 -5.72
CA LYS A 265 28.03 -6.49 -4.26
C LYS A 265 27.79 -5.14 -3.60
N ASP A 266 26.53 -4.76 -3.50
CA ASP A 266 26.10 -3.40 -3.15
C ASP A 266 25.19 -3.33 -1.92
N GLY A 267 24.89 -4.49 -1.31
CA GLY A 267 24.01 -4.63 -0.17
C GLY A 267 22.52 -4.68 -0.55
N LEU A 268 22.19 -4.87 -1.82
CA LEU A 268 20.83 -5.07 -2.31
C LEU A 268 20.65 -6.48 -2.84
N ILE A 269 19.39 -6.89 -2.97
CA ILE A 269 19.01 -8.10 -3.69
C ILE A 269 18.13 -7.63 -4.84
N ALA A 270 18.67 -7.55 -6.06
CA ALA A 270 17.90 -7.00 -7.19
C ALA A 270 16.66 -7.84 -7.53
N ASP A 271 16.76 -9.18 -7.36
CA ASP A 271 15.64 -10.11 -7.54
C ASP A 271 15.77 -11.31 -6.58
N PRO A 272 15.00 -11.35 -5.48
CA PRO A 272 15.12 -12.41 -4.48
C PRO A 272 14.69 -13.79 -4.99
N ARG A 273 14.02 -13.88 -6.16
CA ARG A 273 13.68 -15.16 -6.79
C ARG A 273 14.91 -15.94 -7.26
N GLN A 274 16.04 -15.24 -7.45
CA GLN A 274 17.30 -15.84 -7.86
C GLN A 274 18.14 -16.29 -6.65
N CYS A 275 17.76 -15.91 -5.43
CA CYS A 275 18.53 -16.28 -4.25
C CYS A 275 18.20 -17.71 -3.80
N THR A 276 19.25 -18.49 -3.52
CA THR A 276 19.15 -19.89 -3.09
C THR A 276 19.42 -20.07 -1.59
N PHE A 277 19.14 -19.05 -0.78
CA PHE A 277 19.32 -19.12 0.67
C PHE A 277 18.51 -20.29 1.26
N ASP A 278 19.17 -21.15 2.03
CA ASP A 278 18.56 -22.25 2.76
C ASP A 278 18.90 -22.12 4.25
N PRO A 279 17.91 -21.89 5.14
CA PRO A 279 18.17 -21.72 6.57
C PRO A 279 18.79 -22.95 7.24
N VAL A 280 18.71 -24.15 6.64
CA VAL A 280 19.38 -25.36 7.16
C VAL A 280 20.88 -25.32 6.84
N ALA A 281 21.23 -24.90 5.63
CA ALA A 281 22.60 -24.90 5.14
C ALA A 281 23.38 -23.64 5.56
N ASP A 282 22.69 -22.50 5.67
CA ASP A 282 23.31 -21.19 5.74
C ASP A 282 23.25 -20.54 7.14
N LEU A 283 22.49 -21.11 8.08
CA LEU A 283 22.45 -20.61 9.46
C LEU A 283 23.24 -21.50 10.43
N LYS A 284 23.81 -20.85 11.45
CA LYS A 284 24.43 -21.53 12.59
C LYS A 284 23.35 -22.21 13.44
N ILE A 285 23.32 -23.54 13.45
CA ILE A 285 22.39 -24.32 14.26
C ILE A 285 22.97 -24.59 15.65
N CYS A 286 22.19 -24.40 16.71
CA CYS A 286 22.59 -24.66 18.10
C CYS A 286 21.44 -25.29 18.91
N GLU A 287 21.74 -25.86 20.09
CA GLU A 287 20.74 -26.62 20.86
C GLU A 287 19.66 -25.72 21.48
N THR A 288 20.05 -24.63 22.15
CA THR A 288 19.14 -23.78 22.94
C THR A 288 18.74 -22.48 22.25
N GLY A 289 19.31 -22.18 21.07
CA GLY A 289 19.20 -20.87 20.45
C GLY A 289 20.13 -19.84 21.10
N GLY A 290 20.44 -18.78 20.38
CA GLY A 290 21.26 -17.65 20.84
C GLY A 290 21.04 -16.44 19.93
N ASP A 291 21.76 -15.35 20.13
CA ASP A 291 21.57 -14.15 19.30
C ASP A 291 22.15 -14.34 17.88
N ASP A 292 23.13 -15.25 17.74
CA ASP A 292 23.80 -15.58 16.48
C ASP A 292 23.55 -17.01 16.00
N CYS A 293 22.66 -17.76 16.65
CA CYS A 293 22.39 -19.17 16.32
C CYS A 293 20.93 -19.57 16.53
N PHE A 294 20.48 -20.56 15.77
CA PHE A 294 19.08 -20.96 15.66
C PHE A 294 18.90 -22.41 16.11
N THR A 295 17.81 -22.72 16.80
CA THR A 295 17.45 -24.12 17.06
C THR A 295 16.95 -24.80 15.79
N LYS A 296 16.98 -26.13 15.76
CA LYS A 296 16.37 -26.91 14.66
C LYS A 296 14.88 -26.57 14.47
N ALA A 297 14.16 -26.30 15.56
CA ALA A 297 12.76 -25.91 15.50
C ALA A 297 12.57 -24.50 14.90
N GLN A 298 13.45 -23.56 15.22
CA GLN A 298 13.44 -22.22 14.62
C GLN A 298 13.77 -22.27 13.11
N VAL A 299 14.72 -23.11 12.70
CA VAL A 299 15.00 -23.34 11.27
C VAL A 299 13.78 -23.90 10.55
N GLU A 300 13.04 -24.83 11.15
CA GLU A 300 11.79 -25.34 10.57
C GLU A 300 10.68 -24.28 10.49
N THR A 301 10.59 -23.37 11.47
CA THR A 301 9.72 -22.18 11.38
C THR A 301 10.08 -21.32 10.17
N LEU A 302 11.36 -21.01 9.97
CA LEU A 302 11.82 -20.22 8.82
C LEU A 302 11.48 -20.91 7.48
N LYS A 303 11.69 -22.23 7.40
CA LYS A 303 11.29 -23.02 6.22
C LYS A 303 9.79 -22.97 5.97
N THR A 304 8.97 -23.08 7.01
CA THR A 304 7.51 -23.04 6.89
C THR A 304 7.02 -21.69 6.35
N ILE A 305 7.62 -20.60 6.83
CA ILE A 305 7.32 -19.23 6.41
C ILE A 305 7.78 -18.98 4.96
N ALA A 306 8.98 -19.45 4.60
CA ALA A 306 9.51 -19.37 3.23
C ALA A 306 8.74 -20.27 2.25
N GLY A 307 8.12 -21.36 2.72
CA GLY A 307 7.33 -22.29 1.91
C GLY A 307 5.93 -21.80 1.53
N GLY A 308 5.44 -20.73 2.13
CA GLY A 308 4.12 -20.16 1.82
C GLY A 308 2.93 -21.01 2.26
N VAL A 309 1.72 -20.52 2.01
CA VAL A 309 0.48 -21.16 2.46
C VAL A 309 0.20 -22.42 1.64
N GLN A 310 0.01 -23.55 2.31
CA GLN A 310 -0.26 -24.85 1.68
C GLN A 310 -1.70 -25.31 1.96
N VAL A 311 -2.37 -25.79 0.92
CA VAL A 311 -3.70 -26.42 0.97
C VAL A 311 -3.64 -27.72 0.20
N ASN A 312 -3.88 -28.85 0.88
CA ASN A 312 -3.84 -30.21 0.31
C ASN A 312 -2.55 -30.50 -0.48
N GLY A 313 -1.40 -30.02 0.03
CA GLY A 313 -0.08 -30.18 -0.60
C GLY A 313 0.20 -29.25 -1.78
N LYS A 314 -0.70 -28.29 -2.08
CA LYS A 314 -0.50 -27.26 -3.11
C LYS A 314 -0.25 -25.90 -2.47
N GLN A 315 0.76 -25.19 -2.93
CA GLN A 315 0.98 -23.79 -2.55
C GLN A 315 -0.13 -22.92 -3.15
N VAL A 316 -0.86 -22.21 -2.29
CA VAL A 316 -1.93 -21.29 -2.71
C VAL A 316 -1.53 -19.83 -2.57
N PHE A 317 -0.54 -19.51 -1.75
CA PHE A 317 0.03 -18.17 -1.62
C PHE A 317 1.54 -18.27 -1.36
N PRO A 318 2.37 -17.41 -2.00
CA PRO A 318 3.82 -17.50 -1.89
C PRO A 318 4.33 -17.25 -0.46
N GLY A 319 5.50 -17.82 -0.15
CA GLY A 319 6.18 -17.62 1.13
C GLY A 319 7.03 -16.36 1.18
N VAL A 320 7.50 -16.00 2.37
CA VAL A 320 8.39 -14.83 2.56
C VAL A 320 9.63 -14.98 1.67
N VAL A 321 9.96 -13.92 0.95
CA VAL A 321 11.16 -13.86 0.11
C VAL A 321 12.38 -13.36 0.91
N PRO A 322 13.59 -13.80 0.56
CA PRO A 322 14.83 -13.26 1.12
C PRO A 322 14.93 -11.74 0.98
N GLY A 323 15.50 -11.07 1.99
CA GLY A 323 15.70 -9.61 2.03
C GLY A 323 14.67 -8.86 2.86
N THR A 324 13.51 -9.44 3.16
CA THR A 324 12.47 -8.79 3.99
C THR A 324 12.91 -8.60 5.46
N GLU A 325 13.81 -9.46 5.93
CA GLU A 325 14.46 -9.42 7.23
C GLU A 325 15.62 -8.42 7.32
N GLY A 326 16.02 -7.82 6.19
CA GLY A 326 17.14 -6.89 6.09
C GLY A 326 17.07 -5.74 7.10
N LEU A 327 18.21 -5.13 7.39
CA LEU A 327 18.31 -4.04 8.37
C LEU A 327 18.35 -2.70 7.67
N ASP A 328 17.48 -1.77 8.06
CA ASP A 328 17.53 -0.39 7.58
C ASP A 328 18.80 0.34 8.09
N PRO A 329 19.08 1.57 7.62
CA PRO A 329 20.24 2.34 8.09
C PRO A 329 20.28 2.64 9.60
N ALA A 330 19.16 2.50 10.32
CA ALA A 330 19.10 2.61 11.77
C ALA A 330 19.32 1.27 12.48
N GLY A 331 19.55 0.19 11.74
CA GLY A 331 19.73 -1.18 12.25
C GLY A 331 18.43 -1.89 12.60
N VAL A 332 17.28 -1.36 12.16
CA VAL A 332 15.96 -1.96 12.42
C VAL A 332 15.62 -2.93 11.29
N SER A 333 15.27 -4.17 11.67
CA SER A 333 14.86 -5.18 10.69
C SER A 333 13.44 -4.93 10.18
N GLY A 334 13.19 -5.21 8.90
CA GLY A 334 11.84 -5.18 8.34
C GLY A 334 10.86 -6.12 9.07
N TRP A 335 11.33 -7.20 9.67
CA TRP A 335 10.49 -8.15 10.41
C TRP A 335 9.99 -7.62 11.76
N GLU A 336 10.65 -6.59 12.31
CA GLU A 336 10.30 -6.05 13.62
C GLU A 336 8.90 -5.42 13.59
N GLU A 337 8.07 -5.78 14.58
CA GLU A 337 6.64 -5.46 14.71
C GLU A 337 5.73 -6.01 13.60
N TRP A 338 6.22 -6.27 12.39
CA TRP A 338 5.43 -6.82 11.28
C TRP A 338 5.26 -8.33 11.37
N VAL A 339 6.37 -9.07 11.28
CA VAL A 339 6.38 -10.53 11.29
C VAL A 339 6.48 -11.03 12.72
N ILE A 340 7.36 -10.42 13.52
CA ILE A 340 7.57 -10.76 14.93
C ILE A 340 7.34 -9.54 15.82
N SER A 341 6.90 -9.77 17.06
CA SER A 341 6.88 -8.74 18.12
C SER A 341 7.12 -9.39 19.47
N GLU A 342 7.88 -8.71 20.33
CA GLU A 342 8.12 -9.10 21.73
C GLU A 342 7.22 -8.32 22.70
N LYS A 343 6.38 -7.40 22.20
CA LYS A 343 5.50 -6.53 22.99
C LYS A 343 4.03 -6.91 22.93
N GLY A 344 3.68 -7.95 22.19
CA GLY A 344 2.30 -8.36 21.93
C GLY A 344 2.17 -9.06 20.58
N PRO A 345 0.94 -9.16 20.03
CA PRO A 345 0.74 -9.65 18.67
C PRO A 345 1.53 -8.82 17.65
N SER A 346 2.18 -9.48 16.70
CA SER A 346 2.72 -8.79 15.53
C SER A 346 1.59 -8.20 14.69
N ARG A 347 1.90 -7.23 13.83
CA ARG A 347 0.90 -6.63 12.93
C ARG A 347 0.30 -7.67 12.00
N GLN A 348 1.11 -8.58 11.45
CA GLN A 348 0.58 -9.69 10.65
C GLN A 348 -0.46 -10.46 11.44
N LEU A 349 -0.14 -10.90 12.67
CA LEU A 349 -1.09 -11.63 13.49
C LEU A 349 -2.36 -10.81 13.77
N ALA A 350 -2.25 -9.52 14.14
CA ALA A 350 -3.42 -8.69 14.43
C ALA A 350 -4.36 -8.52 13.22
N TYR A 351 -3.81 -8.31 12.02
CA TYR A 351 -4.60 -8.28 10.78
C TYR A 351 -5.19 -9.65 10.45
N GLY A 352 -4.38 -10.71 10.48
CA GLY A 352 -4.83 -12.06 10.15
C GLY A 352 -5.90 -12.58 11.11
N GLU A 353 -5.79 -12.30 12.41
CA GLU A 353 -6.75 -12.71 13.43
C GLU A 353 -8.11 -12.04 13.19
N THR A 354 -8.13 -10.72 12.98
CA THR A 354 -9.39 -10.02 12.69
C THR A 354 -9.96 -10.35 11.32
N PHE A 355 -9.13 -10.72 10.34
CA PHE A 355 -9.57 -11.30 9.07
C PHE A 355 -10.32 -12.62 9.27
N VAL A 356 -9.71 -13.62 9.92
CA VAL A 356 -10.35 -14.93 10.08
C VAL A 356 -11.61 -14.85 10.96
N LYS A 357 -11.61 -13.94 11.93
CA LYS A 357 -12.75 -13.71 12.83
C LYS A 357 -13.94 -13.07 12.11
N ASN A 358 -13.72 -12.04 11.29
CA ASN A 358 -14.81 -11.17 10.79
C ASN A 358 -15.04 -11.25 9.27
N MET A 359 -14.10 -11.79 8.50
CA MET A 359 -14.12 -11.72 7.03
C MET A 359 -13.99 -13.09 6.34
N ALA A 360 -13.34 -14.08 6.95
CA ALA A 360 -13.08 -15.36 6.26
C ALA A 360 -14.35 -16.22 6.01
N LEU A 361 -15.40 -16.03 6.81
CA LEU A 361 -16.68 -16.75 6.69
C LEU A 361 -17.85 -15.78 6.52
N LEU A 362 -18.08 -15.35 5.28
CA LEU A 362 -19.20 -14.46 4.94
C LEU A 362 -20.44 -15.23 4.43
N PRO A 363 -21.67 -14.72 4.66
CA PRO A 363 -21.99 -13.65 5.61
C PRO A 363 -21.60 -14.07 7.04
N ALA A 364 -21.26 -13.11 7.90
CA ALA A 364 -20.71 -13.37 9.23
C ALA A 364 -21.51 -14.46 9.95
N SER A 365 -20.90 -15.63 10.15
CA SER A 365 -21.63 -16.81 10.63
C SER A 365 -21.88 -16.81 12.14
N GLY A 366 -21.47 -15.75 12.85
CA GLY A 366 -21.44 -15.67 14.32
C GLY A 366 -20.42 -16.62 14.99
N LYS A 367 -19.71 -17.45 14.22
CA LYS A 367 -18.68 -18.37 14.70
C LYS A 367 -17.33 -17.66 14.66
N GLN A 368 -16.75 -17.41 15.82
CA GLN A 368 -15.39 -16.89 15.88
C GLN A 368 -14.40 -18.01 15.57
N LEU A 369 -13.65 -17.88 14.47
CA LEU A 369 -12.53 -18.76 14.17
C LEU A 369 -11.35 -18.41 15.08
N ASP A 370 -10.78 -19.43 15.73
CA ASP A 370 -9.51 -19.30 16.44
C ASP A 370 -8.37 -19.50 15.46
N TRP A 371 -7.54 -18.47 15.28
CA TRP A 371 -6.41 -18.52 14.37
C TRP A 371 -5.42 -19.64 14.69
N LYS A 372 -5.30 -20.07 15.95
CA LYS A 372 -4.39 -21.14 16.36
C LYS A 372 -4.81 -22.50 15.81
N THR A 373 -6.10 -22.67 15.55
CA THR A 373 -6.70 -23.92 15.07
C THR A 373 -7.30 -23.78 13.68
N TYR A 374 -7.02 -22.68 12.99
CA TYR A 374 -7.43 -22.48 11.61
C TYR A 374 -6.84 -23.59 10.72
N ASP A 375 -7.72 -24.33 10.05
CA ASP A 375 -7.37 -25.46 9.20
C ASP A 375 -7.50 -25.06 7.73
N PHE A 376 -6.36 -24.79 7.12
CA PHE A 376 -6.27 -24.37 5.72
C PHE A 376 -6.89 -25.39 4.76
N ASN A 377 -6.81 -26.69 5.04
CA ASN A 377 -7.33 -27.73 4.14
C ASN A 377 -8.86 -27.75 4.09
N THR A 378 -9.54 -27.33 5.15
CA THR A 378 -11.00 -27.39 5.27
C THR A 378 -11.69 -26.01 5.29
N GLN A 379 -10.92 -24.93 5.46
CA GLN A 379 -11.45 -23.57 5.61
C GLN A 379 -11.06 -22.63 4.48
N PHE A 380 -10.00 -22.90 3.71
CA PHE A 380 -9.54 -22.01 2.64
C PHE A 380 -10.62 -21.70 1.60
N GLU A 381 -11.30 -22.72 1.08
CA GLU A 381 -12.34 -22.58 0.04
C GLU A 381 -13.56 -21.75 0.51
N LYS A 382 -13.75 -21.59 1.83
CA LYS A 382 -14.88 -20.81 2.38
C LYS A 382 -14.67 -19.29 2.25
N THR A 383 -13.47 -18.86 1.87
CA THR A 383 -13.13 -17.44 1.67
C THR A 383 -13.56 -16.87 0.31
N GLY A 384 -14.20 -17.67 -0.56
CA GLY A 384 -14.58 -17.25 -1.91
C GLY A 384 -15.46 -16.00 -1.98
N ILE A 385 -16.38 -15.81 -1.02
CA ILE A 385 -17.25 -14.62 -0.98
C ILE A 385 -16.45 -13.36 -0.68
N VAL A 386 -15.58 -13.39 0.35
CA VAL A 386 -14.76 -12.22 0.68
C VAL A 386 -13.78 -11.90 -0.44
N LYS A 387 -13.16 -12.92 -1.07
CA LYS A 387 -12.34 -12.77 -2.28
C LYS A 387 -13.03 -11.92 -3.32
N GLY A 388 -14.26 -12.29 -3.69
CA GLY A 388 -15.08 -11.56 -4.65
C GLY A 388 -15.49 -10.13 -4.22
N LEU A 389 -15.24 -9.70 -2.99
CA LEU A 389 -15.55 -8.35 -2.51
C LEU A 389 -14.32 -7.45 -2.40
N VAL A 390 -13.19 -7.99 -1.96
CA VAL A 390 -12.03 -7.17 -1.57
C VAL A 390 -10.77 -7.45 -2.39
N ASP A 391 -10.64 -8.62 -3.00
CA ASP A 391 -9.45 -8.93 -3.81
C ASP A 391 -9.53 -8.22 -5.17
N ALA A 392 -8.40 -7.62 -5.55
CA ALA A 392 -8.20 -6.85 -6.77
C ALA A 392 -7.25 -7.60 -7.72
N ASP A 393 -7.60 -8.84 -8.06
CA ASP A 393 -6.75 -9.78 -8.80
C ASP A 393 -7.31 -10.16 -10.19
N ASN A 394 -8.37 -9.50 -10.67
CA ASN A 394 -8.88 -9.69 -12.03
C ASN A 394 -7.87 -9.13 -13.06
N PRO A 395 -7.28 -9.97 -13.94
CA PRO A 395 -6.26 -9.52 -14.88
C PRO A 395 -6.84 -8.83 -16.13
N ASP A 396 -8.15 -8.90 -16.37
CA ASP A 396 -8.78 -8.20 -17.49
C ASP A 396 -8.91 -6.71 -17.20
N LEU A 397 -8.09 -5.91 -17.87
CA LEU A 397 -8.07 -4.44 -17.79
C LEU A 397 -8.48 -3.80 -19.12
N SER A 398 -9.18 -4.54 -19.98
CA SER A 398 -9.54 -4.10 -21.33
C SER A 398 -10.33 -2.79 -21.35
N GLU A 399 -11.33 -2.63 -20.49
CA GLU A 399 -12.13 -1.41 -20.43
C GLU A 399 -11.36 -0.21 -19.86
N PHE A 400 -10.41 -0.44 -18.92
CA PHE A 400 -9.50 0.61 -18.45
C PHE A 400 -8.56 1.06 -19.57
N HIS A 401 -7.94 0.10 -20.24
CA HIS A 401 -7.02 0.37 -21.36
C HIS A 401 -7.72 1.10 -22.52
N LYS A 402 -8.89 0.62 -22.94
CA LYS A 402 -9.69 1.16 -24.06
C LYS A 402 -10.09 2.62 -23.86
N ARG A 403 -10.21 3.06 -22.60
CA ARG A 403 -10.50 4.46 -22.24
C ARG A 403 -9.27 5.37 -22.21
N GLY A 404 -8.08 4.81 -22.45
CA GLY A 404 -6.82 5.54 -22.40
C GLY A 404 -6.15 5.50 -21.03
N GLY A 405 -6.66 4.71 -20.08
CA GLY A 405 -6.11 4.60 -18.74
C GLY A 405 -4.64 4.19 -18.74
N ARG A 406 -3.85 4.75 -17.82
CA ARG A 406 -2.44 4.39 -17.58
C ARG A 406 -2.22 4.01 -16.12
N MET A 407 -1.40 3.01 -15.89
CA MET A 407 -1.15 2.47 -14.56
C MET A 407 0.34 2.25 -14.33
N ILE A 408 0.81 2.71 -13.18
CA ILE A 408 2.10 2.35 -12.64
C ILE A 408 1.85 1.62 -11.32
N THR A 409 2.36 0.40 -11.20
CA THR A 409 2.55 -0.24 -9.90
C THR A 409 4.01 -0.25 -9.54
N TYR A 410 4.29 -0.20 -8.25
CA TYR A 410 5.63 -0.46 -7.74
C TYR A 410 5.54 -1.34 -6.50
N PHE A 411 6.55 -2.16 -6.24
CA PHE A 411 6.58 -3.03 -5.06
C PHE A 411 8.00 -3.12 -4.49
N GLY A 412 8.13 -3.02 -3.16
CA GLY A 412 9.41 -3.26 -2.51
C GLY A 412 9.71 -4.76 -2.46
N TRP A 413 10.87 -5.18 -2.96
CA TRP A 413 11.28 -6.59 -2.87
C TRP A 413 11.45 -7.06 -1.42
N SER A 414 11.72 -6.14 -0.50
CA SER A 414 11.95 -6.40 0.91
C SER A 414 10.73 -6.05 1.77
N ASP A 415 9.52 -5.99 1.20
CA ASP A 415 8.29 -5.66 1.93
C ASP A 415 7.96 -6.75 2.99
N PRO A 416 7.99 -6.43 4.30
CA PRO A 416 7.69 -7.39 5.36
C PRO A 416 6.18 -7.50 5.65
N ALA A 417 5.38 -6.55 5.16
CA ALA A 417 3.94 -6.50 5.37
C ALA A 417 3.18 -7.32 4.32
N LEU A 418 3.65 -7.27 3.07
CA LEU A 418 3.01 -7.87 1.91
C LEU A 418 4.03 -8.66 1.09
N ASN A 419 3.59 -9.79 0.53
CA ASN A 419 4.46 -10.58 -0.34
C ASN A 419 4.61 -9.95 -1.74
N PRO A 420 5.80 -9.47 -2.15
CA PRO A 420 5.99 -8.80 -3.44
C PRO A 420 5.71 -9.70 -4.65
N LEU A 421 5.78 -11.02 -4.49
CA LEU A 421 5.47 -11.96 -5.57
C LEU A 421 4.02 -11.84 -6.04
N MET A 422 3.08 -11.41 -5.19
CA MET A 422 1.69 -11.20 -5.63
C MET A 422 1.60 -10.11 -6.72
N GLY A 423 2.43 -9.06 -6.62
CA GLY A 423 2.47 -7.99 -7.62
C GLY A 423 3.06 -8.47 -8.95
N VAL A 424 4.12 -9.27 -8.89
CA VAL A 424 4.74 -9.91 -10.05
C VAL A 424 3.77 -10.88 -10.73
N GLU A 425 3.15 -11.78 -9.97
CA GLU A 425 2.15 -12.75 -10.44
C GLU A 425 0.97 -12.05 -11.12
N TYR A 426 0.47 -10.96 -10.53
CA TYR A 426 -0.63 -10.19 -11.11
C TYR A 426 -0.23 -9.49 -12.41
N TYR A 427 0.96 -8.86 -12.47
CA TYR A 427 1.44 -8.24 -13.71
C TYR A 427 1.58 -9.27 -14.84
N GLU A 428 2.13 -10.45 -14.54
CA GLU A 428 2.22 -11.54 -15.51
C GLU A 428 0.84 -12.10 -15.92
N ALA A 429 -0.12 -12.15 -14.99
CA ALA A 429 -1.49 -12.53 -15.32
C ALA A 429 -2.15 -11.53 -16.28
N VAL A 430 -1.93 -10.22 -16.09
CA VAL A 430 -2.40 -9.18 -17.02
C VAL A 430 -1.71 -9.33 -18.38
N ARG A 431 -0.38 -9.48 -18.41
CA ARG A 431 0.37 -9.71 -19.67
C ARG A 431 -0.16 -10.92 -20.44
N LYS A 432 -0.52 -11.99 -19.74
CA LYS A 432 -1.13 -13.18 -20.34
C LYS A 432 -2.54 -12.92 -20.87
N ALA A 433 -3.37 -12.17 -20.15
CA ALA A 433 -4.76 -11.91 -20.52
C ALA A 433 -4.90 -10.86 -21.64
N MET A 434 -4.08 -9.80 -21.59
CA MET A 434 -4.15 -8.63 -22.47
C MET A 434 -3.13 -8.68 -23.62
N GLY A 435 -2.09 -9.51 -23.48
CA GLY A 435 -0.92 -9.53 -24.36
C GLY A 435 0.23 -8.71 -23.80
N GLU A 436 1.46 -9.22 -23.93
CA GLU A 436 2.66 -8.61 -23.33
C GLU A 436 2.89 -7.18 -23.82
N LYS A 437 2.98 -7.00 -25.14
CA LYS A 437 3.20 -5.68 -25.77
C LYS A 437 2.08 -4.70 -25.47
N GLU A 438 0.84 -5.20 -25.39
CA GLU A 438 -0.31 -4.34 -25.12
C GLU A 438 -0.27 -3.86 -23.68
N THR A 439 0.07 -4.75 -22.75
CA THR A 439 0.21 -4.41 -21.33
C THR A 439 1.25 -3.31 -21.15
N GLU A 440 2.42 -3.41 -21.78
CA GLU A 440 3.50 -2.40 -21.70
C GLU A 440 3.08 -0.99 -22.18
N ASN A 441 2.03 -0.88 -23.00
CA ASN A 441 1.49 0.39 -23.51
C ASN A 441 0.61 1.13 -22.49
N PHE A 442 0.13 0.46 -21.43
CA PHE A 442 -0.75 1.09 -20.44
C PHE A 442 -0.49 0.72 -18.98
N TYR A 443 0.26 -0.34 -18.71
CA TYR A 443 0.56 -0.81 -17.36
C TYR A 443 2.05 -1.16 -17.25
N ARG A 444 2.76 -0.53 -16.31
CA ARG A 444 4.15 -0.88 -15.96
C ARG A 444 4.27 -1.19 -14.47
N LEU A 445 5.03 -2.24 -14.16
CA LEU A 445 5.43 -2.62 -12.80
C LEU A 445 6.90 -2.24 -12.57
N PHE A 446 7.21 -1.62 -11.43
CA PHE A 446 8.57 -1.31 -11.00
C PHE A 446 8.88 -2.01 -9.66
N MET A 447 9.81 -2.96 -9.68
CA MET A 447 10.28 -3.59 -8.44
C MET A 447 11.41 -2.78 -7.82
N VAL A 448 11.37 -2.58 -6.50
CA VAL A 448 12.31 -1.71 -5.77
C VAL A 448 13.15 -2.56 -4.81
N PRO A 449 14.40 -2.90 -5.16
CA PRO A 449 15.32 -3.64 -4.30
C PRO A 449 15.55 -2.94 -2.96
N GLY A 450 15.49 -3.68 -1.86
CA GLY A 450 15.78 -3.20 -0.51
C GLY A 450 14.71 -2.27 0.09
N MET A 451 13.64 -1.93 -0.64
CA MET A 451 12.54 -1.14 -0.09
C MET A 451 11.60 -2.03 0.73
N PHE A 452 11.23 -1.57 1.92
CA PHE A 452 10.20 -2.20 2.76
C PHE A 452 8.80 -1.83 2.29
N HIS A 453 7.80 -1.97 3.18
CA HIS A 453 6.41 -1.67 2.88
C HIS A 453 6.20 -0.20 2.52
N CYS A 454 5.89 0.05 1.24
CA CYS A 454 5.66 1.36 0.61
C CYS A 454 6.86 2.32 0.53
N ARG A 455 7.83 2.21 1.44
CA ARG A 455 9.01 3.07 1.61
C ARG A 455 9.94 2.46 2.66
N MET A 456 10.97 3.20 3.05
CA MET A 456 12.01 2.80 4.01
C MET A 456 12.74 1.53 3.54
N GLY A 457 13.52 0.95 4.45
CA GLY A 457 14.38 -0.18 4.15
C GLY A 457 15.81 0.26 3.89
N TYR A 458 16.56 -0.63 3.27
CA TYR A 458 18.00 -0.48 3.02
C TYR A 458 18.31 -0.19 1.55
N GLY A 459 17.29 0.01 0.72
CA GLY A 459 17.38 0.33 -0.69
C GLY A 459 17.07 1.79 -1.05
N THR A 460 16.79 2.00 -2.34
CA THR A 460 16.48 3.30 -2.95
C THR A 460 14.97 3.59 -2.88
N ASP A 461 14.47 3.88 -1.68
CA ASP A 461 13.04 4.01 -1.39
C ASP A 461 12.42 5.39 -1.73
N THR A 462 13.22 6.34 -2.20
CA THR A 462 12.78 7.70 -2.50
C THR A 462 12.83 7.96 -4.01
N PHE A 463 11.69 8.23 -4.64
CA PHE A 463 11.54 8.43 -6.09
C PHE A 463 10.23 9.16 -6.42
N ASP A 464 10.05 9.68 -7.65
CA ASP A 464 8.77 10.21 -8.16
C ASP A 464 8.22 9.37 -9.32
N ALA A 465 7.21 8.55 -9.04
CA ALA A 465 6.43 7.83 -10.05
C ALA A 465 5.14 8.55 -10.47
N PHE A 466 4.70 9.58 -9.74
CA PHE A 466 3.44 10.26 -10.06
C PHE A 466 3.60 11.25 -11.22
N THR A 467 4.72 11.99 -11.24
CA THR A 467 5.05 12.89 -12.36
C THR A 467 5.15 12.15 -13.70
N PRO A 468 5.88 11.03 -13.83
CA PRO A 468 5.89 10.27 -15.09
C PRO A 468 4.54 9.62 -15.43
N LEU A 469 3.73 9.22 -14.45
CA LEU A 469 2.37 8.74 -14.72
C LEU A 469 1.53 9.83 -15.42
N MET A 470 1.59 11.06 -14.91
CA MET A 470 0.89 12.19 -15.56
C MET A 470 1.44 12.46 -16.96
N ASP A 471 2.77 12.43 -17.17
CA ASP A 471 3.37 12.59 -18.51
C ASP A 471 2.90 11.48 -19.47
N TRP A 472 2.70 10.27 -18.95
CA TRP A 472 2.17 9.15 -19.74
C TRP A 472 0.71 9.33 -20.13
N VAL A 473 -0.13 9.77 -19.18
CA VAL A 473 -1.56 10.03 -19.44
C VAL A 473 -1.76 11.19 -20.40
N GLU A 474 -1.07 12.31 -20.17
CA GLU A 474 -1.36 13.56 -20.86
C GLU A 474 -0.59 13.72 -22.18
N ASN A 475 0.64 13.19 -22.24
CA ASN A 475 1.54 13.37 -23.38
C ASN A 475 1.91 12.04 -24.07
N GLY A 476 1.37 10.91 -23.60
CA GLY A 476 1.65 9.60 -24.18
C GLY A 476 3.08 9.09 -23.92
N LYS A 477 3.83 9.72 -23.00
CA LYS A 477 5.23 9.38 -22.73
C LYS A 477 5.35 8.41 -21.56
N ALA A 478 5.48 7.13 -21.89
CA ALA A 478 5.63 6.08 -20.89
C ALA A 478 7.01 6.14 -20.17
N PRO A 479 7.08 5.86 -18.86
CA PRO A 479 8.33 5.92 -18.11
C PRO A 479 9.26 4.75 -18.43
N GLU A 480 10.34 5.01 -19.17
CA GLU A 480 11.39 4.01 -19.45
C GLU A 480 12.22 3.65 -18.21
N VAL A 481 12.32 4.60 -17.27
CA VAL A 481 13.03 4.45 -16.00
C VAL A 481 12.42 5.40 -14.98
N ILE A 482 12.43 5.03 -13.70
CA ILE A 482 12.16 5.95 -12.58
C ILE A 482 13.45 6.06 -11.76
N GLN A 483 13.97 7.27 -11.59
CA GLN A 483 15.19 7.48 -10.82
C GLN A 483 14.87 7.39 -9.33
N ALA A 484 15.63 6.57 -8.60
CA ALA A 484 15.46 6.37 -7.18
C ALA A 484 16.74 6.61 -6.39
N LYS A 485 16.57 7.06 -5.15
CA LYS A 485 17.66 7.38 -4.22
C LYS A 485 17.41 6.80 -2.84
N GLN A 486 18.50 6.44 -2.18
CA GLN A 486 18.54 6.22 -0.74
C GLN A 486 18.97 7.54 -0.08
N VAL A 487 18.20 8.01 0.90
CA VAL A 487 18.51 9.23 1.64
C VAL A 487 18.70 8.91 3.12
N ILE A 488 19.91 9.09 3.61
CA ILE A 488 20.25 8.90 5.03
C ILE A 488 20.65 10.25 5.62
N ALA A 489 19.97 10.66 6.70
CA ALA A 489 20.19 11.94 7.36
C ALA A 489 20.21 13.15 6.38
N GLY A 490 19.31 13.13 5.40
CA GLY A 490 19.17 14.20 4.39
C GLY A 490 20.19 14.18 3.25
N LYS A 491 21.09 13.18 3.19
CA LYS A 491 22.09 13.04 2.13
C LYS A 491 21.79 11.82 1.27
N THR A 492 21.91 11.97 -0.05
CA THR A 492 21.86 10.83 -0.97
C THR A 492 23.09 9.95 -0.76
N THR A 493 22.88 8.67 -0.47
CA THR A 493 23.95 7.68 -0.23
C THR A 493 24.05 6.61 -1.31
N MET A 494 23.00 6.44 -2.10
CA MET A 494 22.93 5.51 -3.23
C MET A 494 21.87 5.99 -4.21
N THR A 495 22.09 5.76 -5.51
CA THR A 495 21.09 5.96 -6.56
C THR A 495 20.94 4.71 -7.43
N ARG A 496 19.73 4.48 -7.95
CA ARG A 496 19.43 3.38 -8.88
C ARG A 496 18.38 3.80 -9.92
N PRO A 497 18.51 3.36 -11.18
CA PRO A 497 17.39 3.36 -12.10
C PRO A 497 16.42 2.23 -11.71
N LEU A 498 15.15 2.55 -11.44
CA LEU A 498 14.09 1.56 -11.35
C LEU A 498 13.62 1.23 -12.76
N CYS A 499 13.69 -0.05 -13.11
CA CYS A 499 13.41 -0.54 -14.44
C CYS A 499 11.99 -1.10 -14.56
N PRO A 500 11.33 -0.96 -15.72
CA PRO A 500 10.03 -1.58 -15.96
C PRO A 500 10.22 -3.11 -16.03
N TYR A 501 9.54 -3.82 -15.15
CA TYR A 501 9.54 -5.27 -15.12
C TYR A 501 9.12 -5.85 -16.50
N PRO A 502 9.78 -6.91 -17.00
CA PRO A 502 10.71 -7.81 -16.30
C PRO A 502 12.17 -7.33 -16.23
N GLN A 503 12.50 -6.13 -16.71
CA GLN A 503 13.87 -5.62 -16.64
C GLN A 503 14.29 -5.33 -15.19
N SER A 504 15.59 -5.41 -14.94
CA SER A 504 16.22 -4.99 -13.68
C SER A 504 17.43 -4.10 -13.95
N ALA A 505 17.89 -3.38 -12.92
CA ALA A 505 19.08 -2.55 -13.02
C ALA A 505 20.32 -3.44 -13.04
N LYS A 506 21.06 -3.43 -14.15
CA LYS A 506 22.27 -4.23 -14.34
C LYS A 506 23.51 -3.35 -14.23
N TYR A 507 24.42 -3.73 -13.34
CA TYR A 507 25.69 -3.03 -13.17
C TYR A 507 26.57 -3.19 -14.41
N SER A 508 27.24 -2.11 -14.82
CA SER A 508 28.14 -2.11 -15.98
C SER A 508 29.44 -2.90 -15.77
N GLY A 509 29.75 -3.26 -14.52
CA GLY A 509 31.02 -3.86 -14.12
C GLY A 509 32.12 -2.86 -13.79
N ASN A 510 31.90 -1.56 -14.04
CA ASN A 510 32.86 -0.49 -13.78
C ASN A 510 32.21 0.69 -13.02
N GLY A 511 32.99 1.38 -12.18
CA GLY A 511 32.54 2.54 -11.41
C GLY A 511 32.21 2.23 -9.95
N ASP A 512 31.59 3.19 -9.27
CA ASP A 512 31.06 2.99 -7.91
C ASP A 512 29.72 2.27 -8.01
N VAL A 513 29.59 1.15 -7.29
CA VAL A 513 28.32 0.44 -7.21
C VAL A 513 27.24 1.31 -6.59
N LYS A 514 27.52 2.32 -5.77
CA LYS A 514 26.46 3.18 -5.20
C LYS A 514 25.92 4.24 -6.17
N ASP A 515 26.59 4.44 -7.30
CA ASP A 515 26.18 5.41 -8.32
C ASP A 515 25.36 4.73 -9.42
N GLY A 516 24.07 5.09 -9.47
CA GLY A 516 23.10 4.58 -10.43
C GLY A 516 23.43 4.89 -11.89
N SER A 517 24.32 5.83 -12.20
CA SER A 517 24.79 6.08 -13.57
C SER A 517 25.62 4.92 -14.14
N ASN A 518 26.15 4.06 -13.27
CA ASN A 518 26.87 2.84 -13.65
C ASN A 518 25.94 1.65 -13.87
N PHE A 519 24.62 1.86 -13.90
CA PHE A 519 23.60 0.84 -14.09
C PHE A 519 22.73 1.19 -15.30
N ALA A 520 22.26 0.16 -15.99
CA ALA A 520 21.29 0.29 -17.08
C ALA A 520 20.21 -0.78 -16.96
N CYS A 521 19.00 -0.45 -17.41
CA CYS A 521 17.93 -1.44 -17.46
C CYS A 521 18.22 -2.50 -18.52
N ALA A 522 18.17 -3.77 -18.11
CA ALA A 522 18.37 -4.91 -18.98
C ALA A 522 17.40 -6.02 -18.61
N ALA A 523 17.12 -6.93 -19.54
CA ALA A 523 16.45 -8.18 -19.21
C ALA A 523 17.27 -8.97 -18.17
N PRO A 524 16.62 -9.76 -17.30
CA PRO A 524 17.27 -10.57 -16.27
C PRO A 524 18.40 -11.45 -16.79
#